data_AF-A0A182W167-F1
#
_entry.id   AF-A0A182W167-F1
#
_cell.length_a   1.000
_cell.length_b   1.000
_cell.length_c   1.000
_cell.angle_alpha   90.00
_cell.angle_beta   90.00
_cell.angle_gamma   90.00
#
_symmetry.space_group_name_H-M   'P 1'
#
loop_
_entity.id
_entity.type
_entity.pdbx_description
1 polymer ?
#
loop_
_entity_poly.entity_id
_entity_poly.type
_entity_poly.pdbx_seq_one_letter_code
_entity_poly.pdbx_strand_id
1 'polypeptide(L)'
;MLDKSDKSILGEFSKEQEAFIKNQQGAGGAGACPWTGHANEAKIKEEILSLSADRRNFVRAPPAGVEFDFDYDSSYPVALAIMNDDKELEKMRFELVPKIITEESFWRNYFYRVSLICQAADLGTLGDNNEFVKRGASEDTEGNVH
;
A
#
# COMPACT_ATOMS: atom_id res chain seq x y z
N MET A 1 28.27 14.74 23.25
CA MET A 1 27.29 15.49 22.43
C MET A 1 26.92 14.60 21.28
N LEU A 2 25.72 14.02 21.28
CA LEU A 2 25.21 13.22 20.17
C LEU A 2 24.45 14.17 19.23
N ASP A 3 24.90 14.18 17.99
CA ASP A 3 24.36 14.95 16.87
C ASP A 3 22.88 14.58 16.61
N LYS A 4 22.03 15.60 16.48
CA LYS A 4 20.57 15.52 16.31
C LYS A 4 20.17 15.97 14.90
N SER A 5 20.81 15.43 13.86
CA SER A 5 20.67 15.98 12.51
C SER A 5 19.91 15.08 11.51
N ASP A 6 19.41 13.92 11.91
CA ASP A 6 18.68 13.01 10.99
C ASP A 6 17.15 13.20 10.96
N LYS A 7 16.58 14.13 11.74
CA LYS A 7 15.12 14.37 11.79
C LYS A 7 14.59 15.46 10.86
N SER A 8 15.44 16.17 10.11
CA SER A 8 15.01 17.31 9.29
C SER A 8 14.76 16.96 7.83
N ILE A 9 15.63 16.16 7.22
CA ILE A 9 15.65 15.99 5.75
C ILE A 9 14.46 15.15 5.24
N LEU A 10 14.09 14.10 5.96
CA LEU A 10 12.94 13.23 5.60
C LEU A 10 11.59 13.92 5.82
N GLY A 11 11.49 14.78 6.84
CA GLY A 11 10.31 15.60 7.09
C GLY A 11 10.15 16.71 6.04
N GLU A 12 11.25 17.31 5.60
CA GLU A 12 11.27 18.29 4.51
C GLU A 12 10.88 17.66 3.17
N PHE A 13 11.36 16.45 2.83
CA PHE A 13 10.96 15.76 1.60
C PHE A 13 9.45 15.44 1.56
N SER A 14 8.89 15.00 2.68
CA SER A 14 7.44 14.74 2.79
C SER A 14 6.63 16.04 2.63
N LYS A 15 7.11 17.14 3.22
CA LYS A 15 6.45 18.46 3.17
C LYS A 15 6.56 19.12 1.79
N GLU A 16 7.67 18.93 1.09
CA GLU A 16 7.84 19.39 -0.29
C GLU A 16 6.95 18.61 -1.26
N GLN A 17 6.80 17.30 -1.06
CA GLN A 17 5.89 16.45 -1.83
C GLN A 17 4.42 16.83 -1.57
N GLU A 18 4.03 17.07 -0.32
CA GLU A 18 2.71 17.60 0.06
C GLU A 18 2.42 18.96 -0.60
N ALA A 19 3.41 19.86 -0.62
CA ALA A 19 3.27 21.19 -1.23
C ALA A 19 3.11 21.12 -2.76
N PHE A 20 3.79 20.16 -3.41
CA PHE A 20 3.64 19.92 -4.85
C PHE A 20 2.23 19.43 -5.20
N ILE A 21 1.70 18.48 -4.43
CA ILE A 21 0.34 17.93 -4.62
C ILE A 21 -0.73 19.01 -4.41
N LYS A 22 -0.57 19.86 -3.39
CA LYS A 22 -1.50 20.96 -3.13
C LYS A 22 -1.58 21.96 -4.28
N ASN A 23 -0.50 22.14 -5.04
CA ASN A 23 -0.47 23.00 -6.22
C ASN A 23 -1.11 22.34 -7.46
N GLN A 24 -1.22 21.01 -7.49
CA GLN A 24 -1.83 20.24 -8.58
C GLN A 24 -3.32 19.91 -8.33
N GLN A 25 -3.82 20.10 -7.10
CA GLN A 25 -5.23 19.98 -6.71
C GLN A 25 -6.19 20.92 -7.47
N GLY A 26 -5.67 21.85 -8.29
CA GLY A 26 -6.48 22.62 -9.24
C GLY A 26 -6.90 21.84 -10.50
N ALA A 27 -6.36 20.65 -10.76
CA ALA A 27 -6.58 19.91 -12.01
C ALA A 27 -6.91 18.40 -11.86
N GLY A 28 -6.71 17.80 -10.70
CA GLY A 28 -7.07 16.40 -10.43
C GLY A 28 -7.52 16.23 -8.98
N GLY A 29 -8.76 15.77 -8.76
CA GLY A 29 -9.38 15.69 -7.44
C GLY A 29 -8.62 14.79 -6.46
N ALA A 30 -8.96 14.92 -5.16
CA ALA A 30 -8.51 13.97 -4.15
C ALA A 30 -8.88 12.54 -4.59
N GLY A 31 -7.91 11.62 -4.57
CA GLY A 31 -8.19 10.22 -4.90
C GLY A 31 -9.25 9.67 -3.95
N ALA A 32 -10.23 8.93 -4.48
CA ALA A 32 -11.19 8.20 -3.65
C ALA A 32 -10.51 6.94 -3.10
N CYS A 33 -10.88 6.53 -1.89
CA CYS A 33 -10.40 5.26 -1.36
C CYS A 33 -10.95 4.09 -2.19
N PRO A 34 -10.19 2.99 -2.32
CA PRO A 34 -10.55 1.87 -3.19
C PRO A 34 -11.81 1.11 -2.76
N TRP A 35 -12.26 1.28 -1.52
CA TRP A 35 -13.50 0.67 -1.03
C TRP A 35 -14.76 1.48 -1.38
N THR A 36 -14.61 2.75 -1.75
CA THR A 36 -15.74 3.67 -1.95
C THR A 36 -16.61 3.22 -3.13
N GLY A 37 -17.90 3.05 -2.88
CA GLY A 37 -18.89 2.71 -3.91
C GLY A 37 -19.07 1.20 -4.15
N HIS A 38 -18.29 0.34 -3.48
CA HIS A 38 -18.55 -1.10 -3.46
C HIS A 38 -19.69 -1.42 -2.49
N ALA A 39 -20.48 -2.47 -2.78
CA ALA A 39 -21.58 -2.90 -1.91
C ALA A 39 -21.12 -3.29 -0.49
N ASN A 40 -19.91 -3.86 -0.37
CA ASN A 40 -19.31 -4.30 0.89
C ASN A 40 -18.17 -3.38 1.36
N GLU A 41 -18.35 -2.06 1.18
CA GLU A 41 -17.35 -1.02 1.46
C GLU A 41 -16.64 -1.21 2.82
N ALA A 42 -17.39 -1.44 3.90
CA ALA A 42 -16.82 -1.59 5.24
C ALA A 42 -15.86 -2.78 5.36
N LYS A 43 -16.18 -3.92 4.73
CA LYS A 43 -15.35 -5.12 4.77
C LYS A 43 -14.10 -4.95 3.92
N ILE A 44 -14.22 -4.35 2.74
CA ILE A 44 -13.07 -4.05 1.86
C ILE A 44 -12.12 -3.10 2.58
N LYS A 45 -12.65 -2.05 3.24
CA LYS A 45 -11.86 -1.12 4.05
C LYS A 45 -11.11 -1.88 5.14
N GLU A 46 -11.78 -2.71 5.93
CA GLU A 46 -11.15 -3.51 7.00
C GLU A 46 -9.98 -4.35 6.47
N GLU A 47 -10.19 -5.10 5.39
CA GLU A 47 -9.17 -5.97 4.81
C GLU A 47 -7.98 -5.16 4.27
N ILE A 48 -8.21 -4.04 3.59
CA ILE A 48 -7.15 -3.17 3.08
C ILE A 48 -6.32 -2.56 4.21
N LEU A 49 -6.96 -2.05 5.26
CA LEU A 49 -6.26 -1.49 6.43
C LEU A 49 -5.45 -2.57 7.16
N SER A 50 -5.92 -3.81 7.15
CA SER A 50 -5.19 -4.92 7.77
C SER A 50 -3.88 -5.27 7.08
N LEU A 51 -3.70 -4.89 5.81
CA LEU A 51 -2.45 -5.11 5.07
C LEU A 51 -1.25 -4.48 5.77
N SER A 52 -1.46 -3.33 6.42
CA SER A 52 -0.40 -2.55 7.07
C SER A 52 0.20 -3.24 8.29
N ALA A 53 -0.50 -4.22 8.86
CA ALA A 53 0.01 -5.02 9.99
C ALA A 53 1.09 -6.04 9.58
N ASP A 54 1.26 -6.34 8.28
CA ASP A 54 2.23 -7.32 7.81
C ASP A 54 3.20 -6.71 6.79
N ARG A 55 4.47 -6.60 7.23
CA ARG A 55 5.59 -6.12 6.42
C ARG A 55 5.71 -6.78 5.05
N ARG A 56 5.30 -8.05 4.91
CA ARG A 56 5.37 -8.80 3.64
C ARG A 56 4.52 -8.20 2.54
N ASN A 57 3.44 -7.48 2.89
CA ASN A 57 2.59 -6.80 1.91
C ASN A 57 3.31 -5.67 1.17
N PHE A 58 4.40 -5.15 1.75
CA PHE A 58 5.18 -4.06 1.17
C PHE A 58 6.42 -4.55 0.42
N VAL A 59 7.06 -5.62 0.89
CA VAL A 59 8.38 -6.05 0.36
C VAL A 59 8.32 -7.22 -0.62
N ARG A 60 7.23 -8.01 -0.62
CA ARG A 60 7.06 -9.11 -1.58
C ARG A 60 6.42 -8.58 -2.85
N ALA A 61 7.16 -8.65 -3.96
CA ALA A 61 6.65 -8.28 -5.27
C ALA A 61 5.43 -9.13 -5.69
N PRO A 62 4.58 -8.61 -6.59
CA PRO A 62 3.63 -9.44 -7.34
C PRO A 62 4.34 -10.64 -7.98
N PRO A 63 3.70 -11.82 -8.03
CA PRO A 63 4.27 -13.02 -8.65
C PRO A 63 4.69 -12.76 -10.09
N ALA A 64 5.80 -13.38 -10.51
CA ALA A 64 6.25 -13.28 -11.89
C ALA A 64 5.18 -13.83 -12.84
N GLY A 65 4.93 -13.13 -13.94
CA GLY A 65 3.94 -13.52 -14.95
C GLY A 65 2.50 -13.08 -14.66
N VAL A 66 2.21 -12.49 -13.49
CA VAL A 66 0.94 -11.81 -13.27
C VAL A 66 0.97 -10.43 -13.93
N GLU A 67 -0.01 -10.17 -14.78
CA GLU A 67 -0.24 -8.81 -15.30
C GLU A 67 -0.89 -7.97 -14.20
N PHE A 68 -0.14 -7.00 -13.71
CA PHE A 68 -0.61 -5.96 -12.81
C PHE A 68 -0.04 -4.63 -13.29
N ASP A 69 -0.89 -3.88 -13.99
CA ASP A 69 -0.56 -2.55 -14.49
C ASP A 69 -0.63 -1.55 -13.34
N PHE A 70 0.51 -0.95 -13.03
CA PHE A 70 0.66 -0.02 -11.93
C PHE A 70 1.43 1.20 -12.41
N ASP A 71 0.80 2.35 -12.25
CA ASP A 71 1.40 3.65 -12.47
C ASP A 71 1.45 4.42 -11.16
N TYR A 72 2.64 4.88 -10.77
CA TYR A 72 2.85 5.54 -9.48
C TYR A 72 2.09 6.87 -9.40
N ASP A 73 2.20 7.71 -10.43
CA ASP A 73 1.62 9.05 -10.42
C ASP A 73 0.08 9.00 -10.37
N SER A 74 -0.52 8.06 -11.09
CA SER A 74 -1.97 7.83 -11.08
C SER A 74 -2.47 7.23 -9.76
N SER A 75 -1.65 6.41 -9.10
CA SER A 75 -2.04 5.72 -7.86
C SER A 75 -1.80 6.57 -6.60
N TYR A 76 -0.89 7.53 -6.64
CA TYR A 76 -0.48 8.27 -5.45
C TYR A 76 -1.60 9.09 -4.79
N PRO A 77 -2.53 9.74 -5.52
CA PRO A 77 -3.70 10.38 -4.89
C PRO A 77 -4.57 9.41 -4.08
N VAL A 78 -4.69 8.15 -4.51
CA VAL A 78 -5.39 7.09 -3.76
C VAL A 78 -4.59 6.68 -2.52
N ALA A 79 -3.26 6.61 -2.63
CA ALA A 79 -2.39 6.31 -1.50
C ALA A 79 -2.55 7.33 -0.36
N LEU A 80 -2.61 8.63 -0.69
CA LEU A 80 -2.87 9.69 0.27
C LEU A 80 -4.23 9.51 0.96
N ALA A 81 -5.26 9.13 0.20
CA ALA A 81 -6.59 8.90 0.74
C ALA A 81 -6.59 7.74 1.74
N ILE A 82 -5.91 6.63 1.43
CA ILE A 82 -5.78 5.50 2.34
C ILE A 82 -4.97 5.88 3.60
N MET A 83 -3.85 6.61 3.47
CA MET A 83 -3.02 7.04 4.61
C MET A 83 -3.73 8.04 5.56
N ASN A 84 -4.82 8.67 5.12
CA ASN A 84 -5.66 9.46 6.03
C ASN A 84 -6.40 8.57 7.04
N ASP A 85 -6.78 7.36 6.64
CA ASP A 85 -7.42 6.35 7.49
C ASP A 85 -6.41 5.38 8.15
N ASP A 86 -5.23 5.17 7.53
CA ASP A 86 -4.23 4.19 7.96
C ASP A 86 -2.91 4.84 8.37
N LYS A 87 -2.71 5.05 9.68
CA LYS A 87 -1.44 5.56 10.22
C LYS A 87 -0.33 4.52 10.31
N GLU A 88 -0.67 3.24 10.30
CA GLU A 88 0.35 2.19 10.27
C GLU A 88 0.97 2.09 8.87
N LEU A 89 0.19 2.32 7.81
CA LEU A 89 0.70 2.40 6.43
C LEU A 89 1.79 3.47 6.28
N GLU A 90 1.56 4.67 6.81
CA GLU A 90 2.52 5.79 6.80
C GLU A 90 3.79 5.44 7.59
N LYS A 91 3.64 4.82 8.76
CA LYS A 91 4.77 4.33 9.56
C LYS A 91 5.59 3.27 8.83
N MET A 92 4.94 2.28 8.22
CA MET A 92 5.60 1.23 7.44
C MET A 92 6.36 1.83 6.25
N ARG A 93 5.78 2.82 5.55
CA ARG A 93 6.48 3.55 4.49
C ARG A 93 7.75 4.21 5.01
N PHE A 94 7.68 4.96 6.11
CA PHE A 94 8.85 5.62 6.72
C PHE A 94 9.94 4.64 7.19
N GLU A 95 9.53 3.46 7.65
CA GLU A 95 10.46 2.42 8.07
C GLU A 95 11.14 1.70 6.89
N LEU A 96 10.42 1.48 5.80
CA LEU A 96 10.89 0.67 4.68
C LEU A 96 11.53 1.46 3.54
N VAL A 97 11.15 2.73 3.35
CA VAL A 97 11.61 3.55 2.22
C VAL A 97 12.55 4.66 2.71
N PRO A 98 13.69 4.91 2.03
CA PRO A 98 14.30 4.12 0.96
C PRO A 98 15.16 2.95 1.48
N LYS A 99 15.06 2.64 2.77
CA LYS A 99 16.03 1.78 3.50
C LYS A 99 16.06 0.33 3.02
N ILE A 100 14.90 -0.20 2.63
CA ILE A 100 14.69 -1.61 2.27
C ILE A 100 14.26 -1.72 0.81
N ILE A 101 13.32 -0.88 0.38
CA ILE A 101 12.78 -0.85 -0.98
C ILE A 101 12.58 0.60 -1.43
N THR A 102 12.44 0.78 -2.75
CA THR A 102 12.09 2.09 -3.32
C THR A 102 10.63 2.44 -3.04
N GLU A 103 10.32 3.74 -3.10
CA GLU A 103 8.97 4.27 -3.00
C GLU A 103 8.02 3.60 -4.01
N GLU A 104 8.43 3.52 -5.27
CA GLU A 104 7.66 2.90 -6.34
C GLU A 104 7.38 1.41 -6.07
N SER A 105 8.39 0.66 -5.59
CA SER A 105 8.21 -0.76 -5.23
C SER A 105 7.27 -0.94 -4.04
N PHE A 106 7.36 -0.08 -3.03
CA PHE A 106 6.47 -0.10 -1.87
C PHE A 106 5.01 0.01 -2.31
N TRP A 107 4.70 1.02 -3.13
CA TRP A 107 3.34 1.26 -3.59
C TRP A 107 2.87 0.20 -4.59
N ARG A 108 3.72 -0.22 -5.53
CA ARG A 108 3.37 -1.29 -6.47
C ARG A 108 2.97 -2.57 -5.73
N ASN A 109 3.73 -2.95 -4.71
CA ASN A 109 3.47 -4.17 -3.94
C ASN A 109 2.18 -4.04 -3.11
N TYR A 110 1.99 -2.90 -2.43
CA TYR A 110 0.79 -2.63 -1.64
C TYR A 110 -0.47 -2.60 -2.51
N PHE A 111 -0.46 -1.84 -3.62
CA PHE A 111 -1.62 -1.73 -4.51
C PHE A 111 -1.94 -3.03 -5.22
N TYR A 112 -0.96 -3.89 -5.46
CA TYR A 112 -1.26 -5.24 -5.92
C TYR A 112 -2.12 -6.01 -4.91
N ARG A 113 -1.79 -5.97 -3.61
CA ARG A 113 -2.62 -6.61 -2.56
C ARG A 113 -4.02 -5.99 -2.49
N VAL A 114 -4.11 -4.66 -2.57
CA VAL A 114 -5.39 -3.94 -2.64
C VAL A 114 -6.23 -4.43 -3.82
N SER A 115 -5.63 -4.55 -5.01
CA SER A 115 -6.34 -5.00 -6.21
C SER A 115 -6.94 -6.39 -6.05
N LEU A 116 -6.25 -7.31 -5.38
CA LEU A 116 -6.74 -8.65 -5.13
C LEU A 116 -7.93 -8.66 -4.16
N ILE A 117 -7.92 -7.80 -3.14
CA ILE A 117 -9.04 -7.64 -2.21
C ILE A 117 -10.28 -7.09 -2.95
N CYS A 118 -10.10 -6.05 -3.76
CA CYS A 118 -11.19 -5.49 -4.57
C CYS A 118 -11.77 -6.52 -5.54
N GLN A 119 -10.93 -7.26 -6.27
CA GLN A 119 -11.37 -8.34 -7.17
C GLN A 119 -12.13 -9.44 -6.41
N ALA A 120 -11.64 -9.85 -5.25
CA ALA A 120 -12.32 -10.85 -4.43
C ALA A 120 -13.68 -10.37 -3.93
N ALA A 121 -13.82 -9.08 -3.63
CA ALA A 121 -15.07 -8.45 -3.23
C ALA A 121 -16.08 -8.41 -4.38
N ASP A 122 -15.64 -8.03 -5.57
CA ASP A 122 -16.48 -7.96 -6.78
C ASP A 122 -16.98 -9.35 -7.22
N LEU A 123 -16.17 -10.39 -7.00
CA LEU A 123 -16.54 -11.78 -7.21
C LEU A 123 -17.38 -12.37 -6.07
N GLY A 124 -17.61 -11.63 -4.97
CA GLY A 124 -18.33 -12.12 -3.80
C GLY A 124 -17.61 -13.23 -3.02
N THR A 125 -16.30 -13.37 -3.22
CA THR A 125 -15.44 -14.38 -2.58
C THR A 125 -14.65 -13.86 -1.39
N LEU A 126 -14.84 -12.59 -1.02
CA LEU A 126 -14.23 -12.00 0.15
C LEU A 126 -14.83 -12.65 1.41
N GLY A 127 -14.07 -13.54 2.04
CA GLY A 127 -14.52 -14.31 3.20
C GLY A 127 -14.68 -13.47 4.47
N ASP A 128 -15.35 -14.03 5.48
CA ASP A 128 -15.61 -13.36 6.76
C ASP A 128 -14.34 -13.20 7.62
N ASN A 129 -13.35 -14.08 7.43
CA ASN A 129 -12.08 -14.06 8.13
C ASN A 129 -11.01 -13.39 7.25
N ASN A 130 -10.07 -12.67 7.87
CA ASN A 130 -8.90 -12.06 7.23
C ASN A 130 -7.91 -13.14 6.70
N GLU A 131 -8.36 -13.94 5.74
CA GLU A 131 -7.60 -15.00 5.09
C GLU A 131 -6.59 -14.44 4.08
N PHE A 132 -6.82 -13.21 3.59
CA PHE A 132 -5.90 -12.52 2.69
C PHE A 132 -4.54 -12.28 3.34
N VAL A 133 -4.51 -11.87 4.61
CA VAL A 133 -3.27 -11.74 5.39
C VAL A 133 -2.59 -13.09 5.65
N LYS A 134 -3.35 -14.19 5.75
CA LYS A 134 -2.78 -15.53 5.97
C LYS A 134 -2.14 -16.13 4.72
N ARG A 135 -2.70 -15.92 3.52
CA ARG A 135 -2.15 -16.49 2.27
C ARG A 135 -0.83 -15.82 1.86
N GLY A 136 -0.63 -14.54 2.20
CA GLY A 136 0.67 -13.87 2.06
C GLY A 136 1.78 -14.48 2.93
N ALA A 137 1.42 -15.33 3.90
CA ALA A 137 2.34 -15.98 4.83
C ALA A 137 2.84 -17.36 4.41
N SER A 138 2.16 -18.04 3.49
CA SER A 138 2.28 -19.49 3.28
C SER A 138 2.68 -19.87 1.86
N GLU A 139 3.73 -19.24 1.32
CA GLU A 139 4.44 -19.73 0.13
C GLU A 139 5.94 -19.71 0.42
N ASP A 140 6.37 -20.59 1.32
CA ASP A 140 7.76 -21.01 1.47
C ASP A 140 7.73 -22.49 1.91
N THR A 141 7.51 -23.40 0.95
CA THR A 141 7.84 -24.83 1.15
C THR A 141 8.38 -25.41 -0.16
N GLU A 142 9.71 -25.31 -0.27
CA GLU A 142 10.62 -26.36 -0.72
C GLU A 142 10.35 -26.99 -2.10
N GLY A 143 10.82 -26.32 -3.14
CA GLY A 143 11.46 -27.01 -4.25
C GLY A 143 12.90 -27.38 -3.86
N ASN A 144 13.09 -28.50 -3.18
CA ASN A 144 14.41 -29.13 -3.11
C ASN A 144 14.34 -30.49 -3.81
N VAL A 145 14.86 -30.49 -5.03
CA VAL A 145 15.06 -31.66 -5.87
C VAL A 145 16.18 -32.47 -5.24
N HIS A 146 15.93 -33.73 -4.84
CA HIS A 146 16.90 -34.83 -4.88
C HIS A 146 16.16 -36.14 -5.11
#